data_AF-A0A1G9HMZ3-F1
#
_entry.id   AF-A0A1G9HMZ3-F1
#
_cell.length_a   1.000
_cell.length_b   1.000
_cell.length_c   1.000
_cell.angle_alpha   90.00
_cell.angle_beta   90.00
_cell.angle_gamma   90.00
#
_symmetry.space_group_name_H-M   'P 1'
#
loop_
_entity.id
_entity.type
_entity.pdbx_description
1 polymer ?
#
loop_
_entity_poly.entity_id
_entity_poly.type
_entity_poly.pdbx_seq_one_letter_code
_entity_poly.pdbx_strand_id
1 'polypeptide(L)'
;MTEHDDTTPDFDLDDPFGLEDDEPTVDLVPEDDEDDEDDHTDFDAWWKKQAKAKKKPATTTIRGVTITLPRSLPLQYQLEVTRQGKLKPDKQNPLILASILLGQQQTQQLLRAGLDLDQFPVLLAWIPAKIQGSDMTLDEVARDLEEYERKRAEKRAQGDESGEA
;
A
#
# COMPACT_ATOMS: atom_id res chain seq x y z
N MET A 1 -18.74 -82.48 2.58
CA MET A 1 -18.62 -81.18 3.27
C MET A 1 -18.50 -81.48 4.75
N THR A 2 -17.64 -80.71 5.40
CA THR A 2 -16.73 -81.09 6.48
C THR A 2 -17.40 -81.11 7.87
N GLU A 3 -16.92 -82.01 8.72
CA GLU A 3 -17.13 -82.07 10.17
C GLU A 3 -16.49 -80.85 10.87
N HIS A 4 -17.08 -80.41 11.98
CA HIS A 4 -16.49 -79.78 13.18
C HIS A 4 -17.67 -79.36 14.07
N ASP A 5 -18.04 -80.13 15.07
CA ASP A 5 -17.38 -80.37 16.37
C ASP A 5 -17.53 -79.20 17.35
N ASP A 6 -18.00 -79.64 18.51
CA ASP A 6 -18.19 -79.03 19.81
C ASP A 6 -17.07 -78.07 20.23
N THR A 7 -17.41 -77.01 20.95
CA THR A 7 -16.69 -76.55 22.16
C THR A 7 -17.20 -75.17 22.55
N THR A 8 -17.87 -75.13 23.68
CA THR A 8 -18.12 -73.91 24.46
C THR A 8 -16.83 -73.56 25.20
N PRO A 9 -16.25 -72.36 25.05
CA PRO A 9 -15.18 -71.95 25.95
C PRO A 9 -15.78 -71.44 27.28
N ASP A 10 -15.49 -72.22 28.31
CA ASP A 10 -15.52 -71.92 29.73
C ASP A 10 -14.98 -70.50 30.03
N PHE A 11 -15.76 -69.73 30.79
CA PHE A 11 -15.36 -68.44 31.33
C PHE A 11 -14.72 -68.69 32.69
N ASP A 12 -13.41 -68.90 32.68
CA ASP A 12 -12.61 -69.17 33.87
C ASP A 12 -11.97 -67.90 34.46
N LEU A 13 -11.65 -68.04 35.73
CA LEU A 13 -11.44 -67.11 36.83
C LEU A 13 -10.35 -66.03 36.69
N ASP A 14 -10.49 -65.03 37.58
CA ASP A 14 -9.43 -64.29 38.28
C ASP A 14 -8.29 -63.68 37.45
N ASP A 15 -8.36 -62.36 37.23
CA ASP A 15 -7.14 -61.55 37.19
C ASP A 15 -7.27 -60.30 38.08
N PRO A 16 -6.44 -60.18 39.14
CA PRO A 16 -6.50 -59.12 40.13
C PRO A 16 -5.82 -57.86 39.59
N PHE A 17 -6.59 -56.81 39.32
CA PHE A 17 -6.04 -55.49 38.98
C PHE A 17 -5.31 -54.88 40.19
N GLY A 18 -4.07 -55.32 40.38
CA GLY A 18 -3.04 -54.64 41.14
C GLY A 18 -1.98 -54.16 40.16
N LEU A 19 -2.05 -52.89 39.75
CA LEU A 19 -0.89 -52.06 39.45
C LEU A 19 -1.30 -50.61 39.77
N GLU A 20 -0.83 -50.17 40.93
CA GLU A 20 -0.66 -48.77 41.29
C GLU A 20 0.40 -48.18 40.34
N ASP A 21 -0.01 -47.52 39.27
CA ASP A 21 0.86 -46.64 38.50
C ASP A 21 0.57 -45.20 38.91
N ASP A 22 1.34 -44.77 39.92
CA ASP A 22 1.55 -43.39 40.34
C ASP A 22 2.10 -42.62 39.12
N GLU A 23 1.23 -41.92 38.38
CA GLU A 23 1.66 -41.07 37.27
C GLU A 23 2.61 -39.99 37.81
N PRO A 24 3.86 -39.86 37.29
CA PRO A 24 4.69 -38.75 37.66
C PRO A 24 4.04 -37.47 37.12
N THR A 25 3.45 -36.67 38.02
CA THR A 25 3.10 -35.28 37.72
C THR A 25 4.39 -34.56 37.39
N VAL A 26 4.64 -34.40 36.09
CA VAL A 26 5.70 -33.54 35.58
C VAL A 26 5.38 -32.14 36.09
N ASP A 27 6.14 -31.69 37.08
CA ASP A 27 6.13 -30.33 37.57
C ASP A 27 6.55 -29.47 36.36
N LEU A 28 5.56 -28.90 35.69
CA LEU A 28 5.75 -27.94 34.62
C LEU A 28 6.36 -26.70 35.27
N VAL A 29 7.68 -26.73 35.44
CA VAL A 29 8.49 -25.52 35.54
C VAL A 29 7.99 -24.62 34.43
N PRO A 30 7.40 -23.44 34.72
CA PRO A 30 7.15 -22.50 33.65
C PRO A 30 8.51 -22.22 33.03
N GLU A 31 8.69 -22.68 31.80
CA GLU A 31 9.75 -22.17 30.94
C GLU A 31 9.55 -20.65 30.97
N ASP A 32 10.48 -19.98 31.64
CA ASP A 32 10.85 -18.62 31.30
C ASP A 32 11.13 -18.70 29.79
N ASP A 33 10.09 -18.45 28.98
CA ASP A 33 10.24 -17.95 27.62
C ASP A 33 10.92 -16.60 27.81
N GLU A 34 12.24 -16.69 28.01
CA GLU A 34 13.17 -15.60 27.99
C GLU A 34 12.76 -14.72 26.82
N ASP A 35 12.49 -13.46 27.14
CA ASP A 35 12.39 -12.37 26.19
C ASP A 35 13.44 -12.59 25.09
N ASP A 36 13.03 -13.19 23.96
CA ASP A 36 13.72 -13.04 22.70
C ASP A 36 13.63 -11.53 22.42
N GLU A 37 14.61 -10.80 22.95
CA GLU A 37 14.99 -9.47 22.51
C GLU A 37 15.13 -9.58 21.00
N ASP A 38 14.01 -9.27 20.34
CA ASP A 38 13.77 -9.31 18.92
C ASP A 38 14.66 -8.20 18.33
N ASP A 39 15.97 -8.47 18.30
CA ASP A 39 17.01 -7.57 17.82
C ASP A 39 16.81 -7.47 16.32
N HIS A 40 15.94 -6.52 15.96
CA HIS A 40 15.41 -6.32 14.62
C HIS A 40 16.48 -5.81 13.67
N THR A 41 17.42 -6.68 13.31
CA THR A 41 18.42 -6.45 12.27
C THR A 41 17.85 -6.78 10.87
N ASP A 42 16.70 -7.45 10.80
CA ASP A 42 15.98 -7.77 9.57
C ASP A 42 14.91 -6.70 9.24
N PHE A 43 15.14 -5.97 8.15
CA PHE A 43 14.25 -4.91 7.67
C PHE A 43 12.88 -5.45 7.22
N ASP A 44 12.81 -6.65 6.63
CA ASP A 44 11.55 -7.23 6.16
C ASP A 44 10.66 -7.62 7.34
N ALA A 45 11.25 -8.14 8.42
CA ALA A 45 10.55 -8.43 9.68
C ALA A 45 9.99 -7.15 10.32
N TRP A 46 10.83 -6.11 10.43
CA TRP A 46 10.40 -4.79 10.92
C TRP A 46 9.29 -4.18 10.04
N TRP A 47 9.42 -4.23 8.71
CA TRP A 47 8.45 -3.67 7.78
C TRP A 47 7.11 -4.42 7.80
N LYS A 48 7.12 -5.75 7.99
CA LYS A 48 5.89 -6.54 8.16
C LYS A 48 5.12 -6.13 9.43
N LYS A 49 5.81 -5.86 10.54
CA LYS A 49 5.18 -5.34 11.77
C LYS A 49 4.57 -3.95 11.51
N GLN A 50 5.31 -3.06 10.85
CA GLN A 50 4.84 -1.71 10.49
C GLN A 50 3.69 -1.71 9.46
N ALA A 51 3.67 -2.65 8.51
CA ALA A 51 2.66 -2.69 7.45
C ALA A 51 1.24 -2.96 7.98
N LYS A 52 1.12 -3.71 9.08
CA LYS A 52 -0.16 -4.02 9.74
C LYS A 52 -0.79 -2.79 10.41
N ALA A 53 0.01 -1.83 10.87
CA ALA A 53 -0.45 -0.63 11.56
C ALA A 53 -0.90 0.51 10.61
N LYS A 54 -0.77 0.34 9.30
CA LYS A 54 -0.97 1.44 8.33
C LYS A 54 -2.45 1.64 7.96
N LYS A 55 -2.84 2.93 7.84
CA LYS A 55 -4.17 3.37 7.39
C LYS A 55 -4.60 2.70 6.07
N LYS A 56 -5.89 2.40 5.93
CA LYS A 56 -6.47 1.86 4.69
C LYS A 56 -6.26 2.85 3.53
N PRO A 57 -6.03 2.35 2.29
CA PRO A 57 -5.92 3.23 1.13
C PRO A 57 -7.24 3.99 0.92
N ALA A 58 -7.14 5.28 0.60
CA ALA A 58 -8.30 6.11 0.33
C ALA A 58 -8.81 5.83 -1.09
N THR A 59 -10.12 5.85 -1.28
CA THR A 59 -10.75 5.80 -2.60
C THR A 59 -11.42 7.13 -2.90
N THR A 60 -11.38 7.53 -4.17
CA THR A 60 -12.11 8.71 -4.65
C THR A 60 -12.65 8.43 -6.05
N THR A 61 -13.63 9.21 -6.50
CA THR A 61 -14.23 9.07 -7.82
C THR A 61 -13.98 10.32 -8.64
N ILE A 62 -13.39 10.14 -9.83
CA ILE A 62 -13.12 11.24 -10.77
C ILE A 62 -13.80 10.86 -12.09
N ARG A 63 -14.74 11.70 -12.55
CA ARG A 63 -15.52 11.46 -13.78
C ARG A 63 -16.14 10.05 -13.86
N GLY A 64 -16.66 9.57 -12.73
CA GLY A 64 -17.27 8.24 -12.63
C GLY A 64 -16.27 7.07 -12.55
N VAL A 65 -14.96 7.34 -12.60
CA VAL A 65 -13.91 6.32 -12.38
C VAL A 65 -13.52 6.33 -10.92
N THR A 66 -13.73 5.21 -10.22
CA THR A 66 -13.23 5.02 -8.86
C THR A 66 -11.73 4.72 -8.92
N ILE A 67 -10.94 5.59 -8.32
CA ILE A 67 -9.50 5.47 -8.19
C ILE A 67 -9.11 5.18 -6.73
N THR A 68 -8.05 4.39 -6.57
CA THR A 68 -7.49 4.06 -5.27
C THR A 68 -6.19 4.83 -5.10
N LEU A 69 -6.16 5.74 -4.13
CA LEU A 69 -4.98 6.53 -3.83
C LEU A 69 -3.98 5.70 -3.02
N PRO A 70 -2.68 5.81 -3.33
CA PRO A 70 -1.65 5.19 -2.51
C PRO A 70 -1.62 5.84 -1.13
N ARG A 71 -1.25 5.06 -0.11
CA ARG A 71 -1.20 5.52 1.29
C ARG A 71 -0.14 6.60 1.53
N SER A 72 0.89 6.61 0.69
CA SER A 72 2.00 7.54 0.72
C SER A 72 2.48 7.75 -0.70
N LEU A 73 3.12 8.89 -0.97
CA LEU A 73 3.68 9.15 -2.28
C LEU A 73 4.79 8.14 -2.62
N PRO A 74 4.71 7.47 -3.78
CA PRO A 74 5.78 6.58 -4.22
C PRO A 74 7.11 7.34 -4.38
N LEU A 75 8.23 6.75 -3.97
CA LEU A 75 9.55 7.37 -4.16
C LEU A 75 9.84 7.66 -5.64
N GLN A 76 9.40 6.76 -6.53
CA GLN A 76 9.52 6.94 -7.98
C GLN A 76 8.80 8.21 -8.47
N TYR A 77 7.69 8.61 -7.82
CA TYR A 77 6.99 9.84 -8.16
C TYR A 77 7.87 11.06 -7.90
N GLN A 78 8.49 11.14 -6.71
CA GLN A 78 9.34 12.26 -6.33
C GLN A 78 10.58 12.38 -7.24
N LEU A 79 11.17 11.22 -7.59
CA LEU A 79 12.30 11.17 -8.52
C LEU A 79 11.89 11.65 -9.91
N GLU A 80 10.74 11.23 -10.40
CA GLU A 80 10.25 11.62 -11.72
C GLU A 80 9.83 13.10 -11.77
N VAL A 81 9.20 13.65 -10.71
CA VAL A 81 8.95 15.10 -10.59
C VAL A 81 10.26 15.89 -10.68
N THR A 82 11.28 15.46 -9.92
CA THR A 82 12.61 16.11 -9.94
C THR A 82 13.25 16.04 -11.33
N ARG A 83 13.09 14.90 -12.02
CA ARG A 83 13.60 14.70 -13.38
C ARG A 83 12.87 15.59 -14.37
N GLN A 84 11.54 15.63 -14.34
CA GLN A 84 10.73 16.43 -15.27
C GLN A 84 10.87 17.94 -15.02
N GLY A 85 11.11 18.36 -13.77
CA GLY A 85 11.40 19.76 -13.43
C GLY A 85 12.67 20.30 -14.10
N LYS A 86 13.60 19.42 -14.50
CA LYS A 86 14.81 19.78 -15.27
C LYS A 86 14.58 19.81 -16.78
N LEU A 87 13.44 19.31 -17.25
CA LEU A 87 13.09 19.29 -18.68
C LEU A 87 12.45 20.62 -19.09
N LYS A 88 12.57 20.92 -20.39
CA LYS A 88 11.76 21.98 -20.98
C LYS A 88 10.27 21.61 -20.89
N PRO A 89 9.34 22.58 -20.80
CA PRO A 89 7.92 22.31 -20.62
C PRO A 89 7.31 21.40 -21.70
N ASP A 90 7.74 21.55 -22.94
CA ASP A 90 7.32 20.73 -24.10
C ASP A 90 7.77 19.26 -24.01
N LYS A 91 8.72 18.96 -23.12
CA LYS A 91 9.27 17.61 -22.91
C LYS A 91 8.76 16.94 -21.63
N GLN A 92 7.97 17.65 -20.84
CA GLN A 92 7.35 17.08 -19.64
C GLN A 92 6.21 16.15 -20.07
N ASN A 93 6.07 15.02 -19.39
CA ASN A 93 5.02 14.05 -19.71
C ASN A 93 4.19 13.78 -18.44
N PRO A 94 3.07 14.49 -18.28
CA PRO A 94 2.22 14.35 -17.10
C PRO A 94 1.61 12.94 -16.98
N LEU A 95 1.44 12.21 -18.09
CA LEU A 95 0.91 10.84 -18.07
C LEU A 95 1.83 9.86 -17.33
N ILE A 96 3.14 10.09 -17.36
CA ILE A 96 4.11 9.26 -16.60
C ILE A 96 3.86 9.44 -15.10
N LEU A 97 3.70 10.69 -14.66
CA LEU A 97 3.45 11.01 -13.25
C LEU A 97 2.13 10.40 -12.75
N ALA A 98 1.05 10.50 -13.53
CA ALA A 98 -0.22 9.86 -13.16
C ALA A 98 -0.12 8.34 -13.18
N SER A 99 0.61 7.76 -14.13
CA SER A 99 0.79 6.30 -14.19
C SER A 99 1.55 5.77 -12.97
N ILE A 100 2.47 6.55 -12.40
CA ILE A 100 3.15 6.21 -11.16
C ILE A 100 2.21 6.31 -9.95
N LEU A 101 1.33 7.33 -9.91
CA LEU A 101 0.42 7.56 -8.78
C LEU A 101 -0.77 6.62 -8.75
N LEU A 102 -1.44 6.43 -9.90
CA LEU A 102 -2.72 5.75 -10.04
C LEU A 102 -2.58 4.35 -10.66
N GLY A 103 -1.42 4.06 -11.24
CA GLY A 103 -1.23 2.92 -12.12
C GLY A 103 -1.69 3.22 -13.55
N GLN A 104 -1.18 2.41 -14.48
CA GLN A 104 -1.45 2.56 -15.90
C GLN A 104 -2.95 2.37 -16.23
N GLN A 105 -3.61 1.41 -15.58
CA GLN A 105 -5.01 1.09 -15.87
C GLN A 105 -5.97 2.23 -15.49
N GLN A 106 -5.83 2.79 -14.29
CA GLN A 106 -6.70 3.88 -13.82
C GLN A 106 -6.46 5.15 -14.64
N THR A 107 -5.19 5.45 -14.96
CA THR A 107 -4.84 6.56 -15.87
C THR A 107 -5.55 6.41 -17.22
N GLN A 108 -5.53 5.22 -17.82
CA GLN A 108 -6.22 4.95 -19.09
C GLN A 108 -7.75 5.07 -18.96
N GLN A 109 -8.34 4.65 -17.84
CA GLN A 109 -9.78 4.81 -17.60
C GLN A 109 -10.18 6.30 -17.52
N LEU A 110 -9.36 7.13 -16.87
CA LEU A 110 -9.61 8.58 -16.79
C LEU A 110 -9.54 9.23 -18.17
N LEU A 111 -8.54 8.86 -18.99
CA LEU A 111 -8.45 9.33 -20.37
C LEU A 111 -9.68 8.92 -21.20
N ARG A 112 -10.14 7.67 -21.07
CA ARG A 112 -11.37 7.19 -21.73
C ARG A 112 -12.64 7.85 -21.22
N ALA A 113 -12.68 8.23 -19.95
CA ALA A 113 -13.76 9.01 -19.37
C ALA A 113 -13.78 10.46 -19.88
N GLY A 114 -12.77 10.87 -20.67
CA GLY A 114 -12.65 12.15 -21.35
C GLY A 114 -11.82 13.19 -20.60
N LEU A 115 -11.04 12.79 -19.59
CA LEU A 115 -10.13 13.68 -18.88
C LEU A 115 -9.10 14.26 -19.86
N ASP A 116 -9.09 15.59 -19.96
CA ASP A 116 -8.24 16.30 -20.92
C ASP A 116 -6.84 16.60 -20.34
N LEU A 117 -5.90 16.91 -21.23
CA LEU A 117 -4.54 17.34 -20.89
C LEU A 117 -4.55 18.60 -20.01
N ASP A 118 -5.51 19.51 -20.18
CA ASP A 118 -5.61 20.72 -19.36
C ASP A 118 -6.10 20.43 -17.93
N GLN A 119 -6.89 19.36 -17.75
CA GLN A 119 -7.39 18.94 -16.44
C GLN A 119 -6.36 18.10 -15.68
N PHE A 120 -5.37 17.58 -16.39
CA PHE A 120 -4.37 16.67 -15.87
C PHE A 120 -3.42 17.32 -14.85
N PRO A 121 -2.88 18.54 -15.07
CA PRO A 121 -2.11 19.27 -14.08
C PRO A 121 -2.84 19.47 -12.75
N VAL A 122 -4.14 19.77 -12.79
CA VAL A 122 -4.96 19.94 -11.59
C VAL A 122 -4.99 18.66 -10.78
N LEU A 123 -5.21 17.51 -11.43
CA LEU A 123 -5.17 16.21 -10.73
C LEU A 123 -3.79 15.86 -10.22
N LEU A 124 -2.73 16.15 -10.98
CA LEU A 124 -1.35 15.88 -10.57
C LEU A 124 -0.89 16.76 -9.39
N ALA A 125 -1.49 17.93 -9.20
CA ALA A 125 -1.28 18.75 -8.01
C ALA A 125 -2.16 18.30 -6.83
N TRP A 126 -3.42 17.97 -7.10
CA TRP A 126 -4.40 17.60 -6.07
C TRP A 126 -4.12 16.24 -5.43
N ILE A 127 -3.81 15.21 -6.21
CA ILE A 127 -3.62 13.84 -5.70
C ILE A 127 -2.48 13.78 -4.66
N PRO A 128 -1.27 14.29 -4.92
CA PRO A 128 -0.20 14.33 -3.92
C PRO A 128 -0.58 15.09 -2.66
N ALA A 129 -1.22 16.25 -2.82
CA ALA A 129 -1.68 17.07 -1.70
C ALA A 129 -2.66 16.27 -0.82
N LYS A 130 -3.61 15.55 -1.43
CA LYS A 130 -4.56 14.70 -0.70
C LYS A 130 -3.87 13.54 0.03
N ILE A 131 -2.90 12.89 -0.60
CA ILE A 131 -2.11 11.80 0.02
C ILE A 131 -1.31 12.33 1.22
N GLN A 132 -0.81 13.56 1.15
CA GLN A 132 -0.07 14.22 2.23
C GLN A 132 -0.97 14.79 3.34
N GLY A 133 -2.30 14.67 3.22
CA GLY A 133 -3.26 15.10 4.24
C GLY A 133 -3.78 16.53 4.05
N SER A 134 -3.61 17.13 2.88
CA SER A 134 -4.25 18.41 2.56
C SER A 134 -5.76 18.24 2.34
N ASP A 135 -6.51 19.22 2.81
CA ASP A 135 -7.95 19.34 2.57
C ASP A 135 -8.31 20.27 1.41
N MET A 136 -7.30 20.66 0.63
CA MET A 136 -7.49 21.48 -0.55
C MET A 136 -8.45 20.82 -1.56
N THR A 137 -9.39 21.62 -2.03
CA THR A 137 -10.37 21.27 -3.05
C THR A 137 -9.74 21.35 -4.44
N LEU A 138 -10.38 20.72 -5.43
CA LEU A 138 -9.93 20.81 -6.83
C LEU A 138 -10.00 22.25 -7.37
N ASP A 139 -11.01 23.04 -6.93
CA ASP A 139 -11.16 24.44 -7.33
C ASP A 139 -10.02 25.31 -6.80
N GLU A 140 -9.61 25.08 -5.55
CA GLU A 140 -8.45 25.77 -4.96
C GLU A 140 -7.16 25.42 -5.71
N VAL A 141 -6.95 24.15 -6.03
CA VAL A 141 -5.79 23.72 -6.83
C VAL A 141 -5.80 24.34 -8.23
N ALA A 142 -6.96 24.38 -8.89
CA ALA A 142 -7.09 24.96 -10.21
C ALA A 142 -6.75 26.46 -10.21
N ARG A 143 -7.26 27.20 -9.21
CA ARG A 143 -6.96 28.62 -9.04
C ARG A 143 -5.48 28.88 -8.77
N ASP A 144 -4.86 28.06 -7.92
CA ASP A 144 -3.44 28.21 -7.59
C ASP A 144 -2.53 27.93 -8.80
N LEU A 145 -2.92 26.96 -9.65
CA LEU A 145 -2.25 26.69 -10.92
C LEU A 145 -2.40 27.84 -11.91
N GLU A 146 -3.60 28.38 -12.07
CA GLU A 146 -3.85 29.54 -12.95
C GLU A 146 -3.01 30.75 -12.51
N GLU A 147 -2.96 31.03 -11.20
CA GLU A 147 -2.15 32.12 -10.67
C GLU A 147 -0.65 31.89 -10.91
N TYR A 148 -0.19 30.65 -10.73
CA TYR A 148 1.19 30.26 -11.01
C TYR A 148 1.55 30.46 -12.48
N GLU A 149 0.68 30.04 -13.40
CA GLU A 149 0.88 30.20 -14.83
C GLU A 149 0.88 31.67 -15.25
N ARG A 150 -0.04 32.48 -14.71
CA ARG A 150 -0.08 33.93 -14.94
C ARG A 150 1.22 34.61 -14.52
N LYS A 151 1.67 34.36 -13.29
CA LYS A 151 2.95 34.89 -12.77
C LYS A 151 4.15 34.42 -13.61
N ARG A 152 4.10 33.20 -14.14
CA ARG A 152 5.15 32.66 -15.00
C ARG A 152 5.16 33.33 -16.38
N ALA A 153 3.99 33.63 -16.94
CA ALA A 153 3.85 34.36 -18.20
C ALA A 153 4.35 35.82 -18.07
N GLU A 154 3.98 36.51 -16.99
CA GLU A 154 4.46 37.87 -16.68
C GLU A 154 5.99 37.93 -16.60
N LYS A 155 6.61 36.98 -15.90
CA LYS A 155 8.08 36.89 -15.79
C LYS A 155 8.76 36.60 -17.14
N ARG A 156 8.12 35.84 -18.02
CA ARG A 156 8.65 35.60 -19.38
C ARG A 156 8.58 36.86 -20.23
N ALA A 157 7.48 37.60 -20.18
CA ALA A 157 7.34 38.85 -20.90
C ALA A 157 8.38 39.91 -20.45
N GLN A 158 8.62 40.02 -19.15
CA GLN A 158 9.63 40.95 -18.60
C GLN A 158 11.08 40.52 -18.86
N GLY A 159 11.34 39.21 -19.01
CA GLY A 159 12.66 38.67 -19.30
C GLY A 159 13.12 38.89 -20.73
N ASP A 160 12.20 39.01 -21.69
CA ASP A 160 12.52 39.29 -23.10
C ASP A 160 12.88 40.78 -23.32
N GLU A 161 12.27 41.72 -22.59
CA GLU A 161 12.55 43.17 -22.74
C GLU A 161 13.91 43.60 -22.14
N SER A 162 14.55 42.76 -21.32
CA SER A 162 15.84 43.10 -20.66
C SER A 162 17.07 42.52 -21.39
N GLY A 163 16.86 41.75 -22.47
CA GLY A 163 17.92 41.08 -23.23
C GLY A 163 18.38 41.81 -24.50
N GLU A 164 17.76 42.95 -24.82
CA GLU A 164 18.02 43.73 -26.03
C GLU A 164 18.45 45.17 -25.66
N ALA A 165 19.64 45.30 -25.06
CA ALA A 165 20.31 46.59 -24.85
C ALA A 165 21.83 46.43 -24.95
#